data_AF-A0A8C8CVZ4-F1
#
_entry.id   AF-A0A8C8CVZ4-F1
#
_cell.length_a   1.000
_cell.length_b   1.000
_cell.length_c   1.000
_cell.angle_alpha   90.00
_cell.angle_beta   90.00
_cell.angle_gamma   90.00
#
_symmetry.space_group_name_H-M   'P 1'
#
loop_
_entity.id
_entity.type
_entity.pdbx_description
1 polymer ?
#
loop_
_entity_poly.entity_id
_entity_poly.type
_entity_poly.pdbx_seq_one_letter_code
_entity_poly.pdbx_strand_id
1 'polypeptide(L)'
;MVFEEKRIPNGEPEDEEEEEEEEDMVDPLDTVRDKCAQAEHCIHTRAKLEDCESRVGSKSETAEDCTEELFDFLHARDHCVREIYPDTVSSG
;
A
#
# COMPACT_ATOMS: atom_id res chain seq x y z
N MET A 1 11.59 53.23 18.28
CA MET A 1 11.63 51.96 19.03
C MET A 1 11.22 50.85 18.08
N VAL A 2 12.14 50.04 17.55
CA VAL A 2 11.97 48.59 17.32
C VAL A 2 13.38 47.98 17.24
N PHE A 3 13.85 47.55 18.40
CA PHE A 3 14.82 46.48 18.70
C PHE A 3 15.96 46.15 17.72
N GLU A 4 17.13 46.72 18.00
CA GLU A 4 18.42 46.11 17.72
C GLU A 4 18.94 45.45 19.01
N GLU A 5 19.69 44.35 18.85
CA GLU A 5 20.61 43.75 19.84
C GLU A 5 20.05 42.77 20.91
N LYS A 6 20.16 41.47 20.61
CA LYS A 6 20.88 40.53 21.50
C LYS A 6 21.27 39.24 20.76
N ARG A 7 22.55 39.11 20.40
CA ARG A 7 23.20 37.81 20.19
C ARG A 7 23.44 37.17 21.55
N ILE A 8 23.16 35.88 21.69
CA ILE A 8 23.73 35.02 22.74
C ILE A 8 24.31 33.79 22.05
N PRO A 9 25.65 33.62 22.01
CA PRO A 9 26.29 32.37 21.66
C PRO A 9 26.76 31.67 22.94
N ASN A 10 26.23 30.49 23.26
CA ASN A 10 26.98 29.42 23.94
C ASN A 10 26.09 28.20 24.21
N GLY A 11 26.63 27.02 23.92
CA GLY A 11 26.18 25.76 24.48
C GLY A 11 25.94 24.69 23.41
N GLU A 12 27.01 24.13 22.85
CA GLU A 12 26.99 22.71 22.47
C GLU A 12 26.74 21.88 23.74
N PRO A 13 25.80 20.93 23.71
CA PRO A 13 26.05 19.55 24.10
C PRO A 13 26.07 18.72 22.81
N GLU A 14 27.21 18.12 22.49
CA GLU A 14 27.43 16.70 22.76
C GLU A 14 26.31 15.85 22.15
N ASP A 15 26.48 15.54 20.86
CA ASP A 15 26.65 14.16 20.41
C ASP A 15 25.89 13.11 21.22
N GLU A 16 24.58 13.17 21.18
CA GLU A 16 23.71 12.02 21.44
C GLU A 16 23.14 11.62 20.07
N GLU A 17 23.88 10.77 19.37
CA GLU A 17 23.37 9.93 18.28
C GLU A 17 22.21 9.10 18.85
N GLU A 18 21.01 9.69 18.88
CA GLU A 18 19.75 8.94 18.89
C GLU A 18 19.65 8.28 17.51
N GLU A 19 20.37 7.16 17.33
CA GLU A 19 19.98 6.13 16.38
C GLU A 19 18.64 5.58 16.88
N GLU A 20 17.56 6.31 16.61
CA GLU A 20 16.21 5.78 16.72
C GLU A 20 16.15 4.55 15.81
N GLU A 21 16.10 3.36 16.43
CA GLU A 21 15.76 2.13 15.76
C GLU A 21 14.38 2.36 15.09
N GLU A 22 14.36 2.64 13.79
CA GLU A 22 13.13 2.67 13.00
C GLU A 22 12.51 1.28 13.05
N GLU A 23 11.65 1.04 14.05
CA GLU A 23 10.78 -0.14 14.06
C GLU A 23 9.99 -0.12 12.75
N ASP A 24 10.18 -1.16 11.93
CA ASP A 24 9.53 -1.32 10.62
C ASP A 24 8.01 -1.34 10.83
N MET A 25 7.38 -0.17 10.70
CA MET A 25 5.95 0.03 10.87
C MET A 25 5.24 -0.67 9.71
N VAL A 26 4.90 -1.94 9.90
CA VAL A 26 4.18 -2.74 8.91
C VAL A 26 2.74 -2.22 8.78
N ASP A 27 2.34 -1.85 7.55
CA ASP A 27 0.96 -1.50 7.26
C ASP A 27 0.05 -2.71 7.52
N PRO A 28 -0.93 -2.62 8.45
CA PRO A 28 -1.90 -3.69 8.67
C PRO A 28 -2.60 -4.14 7.39
N LEU A 29 -2.75 -3.24 6.40
CA LEU A 29 -3.32 -3.54 5.09
C LEU A 29 -2.49 -4.55 4.30
N ASP A 30 -1.16 -4.50 4.38
CA ASP A 30 -0.29 -5.42 3.66
C ASP A 30 -0.44 -6.85 4.17
N THR A 31 -0.59 -7.01 5.49
CA THR A 31 -0.86 -8.32 6.09
C THR A 31 -2.18 -8.94 5.59
N VAL A 32 -3.16 -8.10 5.26
CA VAL A 32 -4.46 -8.56 4.76
C VAL A 32 -4.45 -8.77 3.26
N ARG A 33 -3.68 -7.97 2.51
CA ARG A 33 -3.39 -8.25 1.10
C ARG A 33 -2.73 -9.61 0.93
N ASP A 34 -1.77 -9.96 1.78
CA ASP A 34 -1.09 -11.27 1.73
C ASP A 34 -2.02 -12.44 2.07
N LYS A 35 -2.92 -12.24 3.04
CA LYS A 35 -3.96 -13.24 3.36
C LYS A 35 -4.95 -13.41 2.22
N CYS A 36 -5.42 -12.30 1.64
CA CYS A 36 -6.38 -12.34 0.54
C CYS A 36 -5.75 -12.86 -0.77
N ALA A 37 -4.46 -12.65 -1.00
CA ALA A 37 -3.75 -13.22 -2.13
C ALA A 37 -3.74 -14.76 -2.14
N GLN A 38 -3.92 -15.40 -0.97
CA GLN A 38 -3.97 -16.85 -0.82
C GLN A 38 -5.41 -17.42 -0.90
N ALA A 39 -6.44 -16.58 -0.95
CA ALA A 39 -7.82 -17.04 -1.07
C ALA A 39 -8.05 -17.60 -2.49
N GLU A 40 -8.70 -18.76 -2.59
CA GLU A 40 -8.91 -19.48 -3.86
C GLU A 40 -9.49 -18.58 -4.97
N HIS A 41 -10.53 -17.81 -4.65
CA HIS A 41 -11.17 -16.92 -5.60
C HIS A 41 -10.24 -15.77 -6.05
N CYS A 42 -9.39 -15.26 -5.16
CA CYS A 42 -8.42 -14.22 -5.49
C CYS A 42 -7.27 -14.79 -6.33
N ILE A 43 -6.81 -16.01 -6.06
CA ILE A 43 -5.78 -16.70 -6.87
C ILE A 43 -6.28 -16.85 -8.31
N HIS A 44 -7.51 -17.32 -8.48
CA HIS A 44 -8.07 -17.57 -9.81
C HIS A 44 -8.29 -16.28 -10.62
N THR A 45 -8.85 -15.23 -10.00
CA THR A 45 -9.03 -13.94 -10.69
C THR A 45 -7.68 -13.25 -10.95
N ARG A 46 -6.70 -13.40 -10.06
CA ARG A 46 -5.32 -12.91 -10.29
C ARG A 46 -4.65 -13.62 -11.46
N ALA A 47 -4.77 -14.95 -11.55
CA ALA A 47 -4.21 -15.71 -12.67
C ALA A 47 -4.77 -15.25 -14.02
N LYS A 48 -6.08 -14.97 -14.09
CA LYS A 48 -6.70 -14.42 -15.30
C LYS A 48 -6.16 -13.03 -15.66
N LEU A 49 -5.96 -12.18 -14.66
CA LEU A 49 -5.36 -10.86 -14.85
C LEU A 49 -3.93 -10.99 -15.40
N GLU A 50 -3.10 -11.84 -14.79
CA GLU A 50 -1.73 -12.12 -15.25
C GLU A 50 -1.69 -12.68 -16.69
N ASP A 51 -2.65 -13.55 -17.04
CA ASP A 51 -2.80 -14.07 -18.41
C ASP A 51 -3.19 -12.98 -19.41
N CYS A 52 -4.08 -12.07 -19.02
CA CYS A 52 -4.42 -10.90 -19.84
C CYS A 52 -3.23 -9.96 -20.01
N GLU A 53 -2.54 -9.62 -18.92
CA GLU A 53 -1.35 -8.76 -18.93
C GLU A 53 -0.25 -9.34 -19.83
N SER A 54 -0.04 -10.66 -19.77
CA SER A 54 0.91 -11.36 -20.65
C SER A 54 0.49 -11.24 -22.12
N ARG A 55 -0.81 -11.35 -22.42
CA ARG A 55 -1.34 -11.23 -23.78
C ARG A 55 -1.23 -9.80 -24.31
N VAL A 56 -1.58 -8.80 -23.51
CA VAL A 56 -1.48 -7.37 -23.87
C VAL A 56 -0.01 -6.95 -24.00
N GLY A 57 0.84 -7.34 -23.05
CA GLY A 57 2.28 -7.03 -23.06
C GLY A 57 3.05 -7.71 -24.20
N SER A 58 2.56 -8.83 -24.73
CA SER A 58 3.16 -9.50 -25.89
C SER A 58 2.89 -8.79 -27.23
N LYS A 59 1.91 -7.87 -27.27
CA LYS A 59 1.50 -7.16 -28.49
C LYS A 59 2.13 -5.78 -28.54
N SER A 60 2.71 -5.41 -29.67
CA SER A 60 3.30 -4.08 -29.87
C SER A 60 2.25 -2.96 -29.95
N GLU A 61 1.07 -3.28 -30.50
CA GLU A 61 -0.09 -2.39 -30.55
C GLU A 61 -1.35 -3.23 -30.40
N THR A 62 -2.18 -2.91 -29.42
CA THR A 62 -3.46 -3.58 -29.20
C THR A 62 -4.48 -2.63 -28.60
N ALA A 63 -5.76 -2.84 -28.93
CA ALA A 63 -6.90 -2.13 -28.32
C ALA A 63 -7.52 -2.93 -27.16
N GLU A 64 -6.92 -4.07 -26.83
CA GLU A 64 -7.29 -4.89 -25.68
C GLU A 64 -6.77 -4.26 -24.39
N ASP A 65 -7.61 -4.21 -23.37
CA ASP A 65 -7.25 -3.82 -22.01
C ASP A 65 -7.66 -4.93 -21.03
N CYS A 66 -7.04 -4.95 -19.86
CA CYS A 66 -7.30 -5.93 -18.80
C CYS A 66 -8.15 -5.35 -17.67
N THR A 67 -8.98 -4.34 -17.96
CA THR A 67 -9.76 -3.64 -16.92
C THR A 67 -10.86 -4.54 -16.35
N GLU A 68 -11.43 -5.42 -17.16
CA GLU A 68 -12.42 -6.41 -16.72
C GLU A 68 -11.81 -7.38 -15.69
N GLU A 69 -10.68 -8.01 -16.03
CA GLU A 69 -9.99 -8.93 -15.11
C GLU A 69 -9.48 -8.23 -13.86
N LEU A 70 -9.08 -6.96 -13.98
CA LEU A 70 -8.70 -6.14 -12.84
C LEU A 70 -9.88 -5.91 -11.90
N PHE A 71 -11.07 -5.56 -12.42
CA PHE A 71 -12.25 -5.37 -11.58
C PHE A 71 -12.71 -6.67 -10.94
N ASP A 72 -12.62 -7.80 -11.63
CA ASP A 72 -12.90 -9.13 -11.06
C ASP A 72 -11.95 -9.46 -9.89
N PHE A 73 -10.65 -9.18 -10.06
CA PHE A 73 -9.67 -9.36 -9.00
C PHE A 73 -9.93 -8.45 -7.80
N LEU A 74 -10.21 -7.15 -8.05
CA LEU A 74 -10.54 -6.19 -7.01
C LEU A 74 -11.81 -6.60 -6.26
N HIS A 75 -12.85 -7.04 -6.96
CA HIS A 75 -14.09 -7.50 -6.34
C HIS A 75 -13.86 -8.70 -5.41
N ALA A 76 -13.08 -9.68 -5.86
CA ALA A 76 -12.69 -10.84 -5.05
C ALA A 76 -11.91 -10.42 -3.80
N ARG A 77 -10.95 -9.50 -3.96
CA ARG A 77 -10.12 -9.01 -2.86
C ARG A 77 -10.94 -8.21 -1.85
N ASP A 78 -11.81 -7.33 -2.31
CA ASP A 78 -12.65 -6.49 -1.45
C ASP A 78 -13.63 -7.36 -0.64
N HIS A 79 -14.19 -8.41 -1.25
CA HIS A 79 -14.95 -9.41 -0.51
C HIS A 79 -14.10 -10.04 0.61
N CYS A 80 -12.88 -10.48 0.30
CA CYS A 80 -11.98 -11.06 1.30
C CYS A 80 -11.61 -10.09 2.43
N VAL A 81 -11.27 -8.83 2.10
CA VAL A 81 -10.93 -7.80 3.08
C VAL A 81 -12.11 -7.54 4.02
N ARG A 82 -13.34 -7.50 3.50
CA ARG A 82 -14.55 -7.33 4.30
C ARG A 82 -14.78 -8.47 5.29
N GLU A 83 -14.45 -9.70 4.92
CA GLU A 83 -14.52 -10.85 5.84
C GLU A 83 -13.45 -10.78 6.94
N ILE A 84 -12.28 -10.18 6.66
CA ILE A 84 -11.17 -10.04 7.62
C ILE A 84 -11.35 -8.82 8.54
N TYR A 85 -11.94 -7.73 8.04
CA TYR A 85 -12.22 -6.51 8.77
C TYR A 85 -13.69 -6.09 8.63
N PRO A 86 -14.60 -6.73 9.38
CA PRO A 86 -16.03 -6.41 9.32
C PRO A 86 -16.35 -5.00 9.84
N ASP A 87 -15.50 -4.40 10.67
CA ASP A 87 -15.81 -3.17 11.41
C ASP A 87 -15.44 -1.85 10.70
N THR A 88 -14.68 -1.89 9.60
CA THR A 88 -14.24 -0.67 8.89
C THR A 88 -15.31 -0.07 7.98
N VAL A 89 -16.34 -0.83 7.61
CA VAL A 89 -17.43 -0.37 6.72
C VAL A 89 -18.60 0.27 7.49
N SER A 90 -18.68 0.08 8.81
CA SER A 90 -19.82 0.58 9.61
C SER A 90 -19.66 2.03 10.10
N SER A 91 -18.51 2.67 9.90
CA SER A 91 -18.21 4.02 10.42
C SER A 91 -18.11 5.09 9.33
N GLY A 92 -18.93 4.98 8.29
CA GLY A 92 -19.05 5.97 7.20
C GLY A 92 -20.45 6.57 7.13
#